data_AF-A0A7L3Q323-F1
#
_entry.id   AF-A0A7L3Q323-F1
#
_cell.length_a   1.000
_cell.length_b   1.000
_cell.length_c   1.000
_cell.angle_alpha   90.00
_cell.angle_beta   90.00
_cell.angle_gamma   90.00
#
_symmetry.space_group_name_H-M   'P 1'
#
loop_
_entity.id
_entity.type
_entity.pdbx_description
1 polymer ?
#
loop_
_entity_poly.entity_id
_entity_poly.type
_entity_poly.pdbx_seq_one_letter_code
_entity_poly.pdbx_strand_id
1 'polypeptide(L)'
;PPTEDTVTMTVTYAEYQPHVGDQDALKLTVAGAVQETGQVLAKELLVRLHTPELTLTLLGPAVVGEELPIQVVFQNPLPKALTGASLRMEGAGISCPKPLAL
;
A
#
# COMPACT_ATOMS: atom_id res chain seq x y z
N PRO A 1 -10.61 -41.63 -2.71
CA PRO A 1 -10.80 -40.27 -3.28
C PRO A 1 -9.80 -39.28 -2.68
N PRO A 2 -9.29 -38.30 -3.44
CA PRO A 2 -8.47 -37.24 -2.84
C PRO A 2 -9.34 -36.44 -1.86
N THR A 3 -8.82 -36.24 -0.65
CA THR A 3 -9.40 -35.37 0.39
C THR A 3 -8.60 -34.07 0.45
N GLU A 4 -9.31 -32.96 0.60
CA GLU A 4 -8.72 -31.62 0.73
C GLU A 4 -8.93 -31.12 2.16
N ASP A 5 -7.85 -30.70 2.82
CA ASP A 5 -7.86 -30.11 4.15
C ASP A 5 -7.42 -28.64 4.06
N THR A 6 -8.11 -27.76 4.78
CA THR A 6 -7.82 -26.32 4.81
C THR A 6 -7.30 -25.89 6.18
N VAL A 7 -6.20 -25.14 6.21
CA VAL A 7 -5.68 -24.47 7.41
C VAL A 7 -5.66 -22.96 7.17
N THR A 8 -6.13 -22.18 8.14
CA THR A 8 -6.15 -20.71 8.06
C THR A 8 -5.19 -20.09 9.07
N MET A 9 -4.54 -19.00 8.67
CA MET A 9 -3.70 -18.17 9.53
C MET A 9 -4.12 -16.70 9.34
N THR A 10 -4.36 -16.00 10.44
CA THR A 10 -4.67 -14.57 10.43
C THR A 10 -3.42 -13.80 10.81
N VAL A 11 -3.07 -12.79 10.01
CA VAL A 11 -1.97 -11.86 10.31
C VAL A 11 -2.57 -10.48 10.59
N THR A 12 -2.45 -9.98 11.81
CA THR A 12 -3.07 -8.69 12.19
C THR A 12 -2.20 -7.50 11.82
N TYR A 13 -2.81 -6.32 11.62
CA TYR A 13 -2.08 -5.07 11.37
C TYR A 13 -1.03 -4.78 12.45
N ALA A 14 -1.34 -5.02 13.73
CA ALA A 14 -0.41 -4.77 14.83
C ALA A 14 0.87 -5.62 14.74
N GLU A 15 0.77 -6.85 14.22
CA GLU A 15 1.92 -7.74 14.05
C GLU A 15 2.84 -7.29 12.91
N TYR A 16 2.26 -6.91 11.77
CA TYR A 16 3.06 -6.57 10.61
C TYR A 16 3.48 -5.10 10.57
N GLN A 17 2.71 -4.16 11.12
CA GLN A 17 2.95 -2.71 11.05
C GLN A 17 4.34 -2.24 11.48
N PRO A 18 4.98 -2.78 12.52
CA PRO A 18 6.35 -2.37 12.90
C PRO A 18 7.40 -2.72 11.84
N HIS A 19 7.08 -3.68 10.98
CA HIS A 19 7.94 -4.19 9.91
C HIS A 19 7.61 -3.56 8.55
N VAL A 20 6.49 -2.83 8.46
CA VAL A 20 6.11 -2.03 7.29
C VAL A 20 6.87 -0.71 7.32
N GLY A 21 8.10 -0.76 6.83
CA GLY A 21 8.94 0.40 6.54
C GLY A 21 9.29 0.42 5.05
N ASP A 22 10.53 0.05 4.73
CA ASP A 22 11.04 -0.02 3.35
C ASP A 22 10.49 -1.20 2.51
N GLN A 23 9.72 -2.10 3.13
CA GLN A 23 9.14 -3.27 2.50
C GLN A 23 7.69 -2.96 2.11
N ASP A 24 7.41 -2.92 0.80
CA ASP A 24 6.07 -2.75 0.23
C ASP A 24 5.25 -4.06 0.20
N ALA A 25 5.72 -5.10 0.90
CA ALA A 25 5.11 -6.42 0.87
C ALA A 25 5.40 -7.29 2.10
N LEU A 26 4.49 -8.23 2.38
CA LEU A 26 4.67 -9.32 3.33
C LEU A 26 5.05 -10.59 2.56
N LYS A 27 6.14 -11.24 2.94
CA LYS A 27 6.52 -12.56 2.42
C LYS A 27 6.09 -13.65 3.40
N LEU A 28 5.17 -14.49 2.97
CA LEU A 28 4.66 -15.63 3.73
C LEU A 28 5.18 -16.92 3.12
N THR A 29 5.70 -17.82 3.94
CA THR A 29 6.19 -19.13 3.50
C THR A 29 5.44 -20.22 4.26
N VAL A 30 4.89 -21.20 3.54
CA VAL A 30 4.32 -22.42 4.11
C VAL A 30 5.19 -23.59 3.71
N ALA A 31 5.44 -24.49 4.65
CA ALA A 31 6.12 -25.76 4.39
C ALA A 31 5.34 -26.90 5.02
N GLY A 32 5.19 -28.00 4.29
CA GLY A 32 4.59 -29.25 4.75
C GLY A 32 5.58 -30.40 4.57
N ALA A 33 5.63 -31.30 5.55
CA ALA A 33 6.48 -32.48 5.51
C ALA A 33 5.59 -33.74 5.54
N VAL A 34 5.85 -34.67 4.62
CA VAL A 34 5.21 -35.99 4.58
C VAL A 34 6.12 -36.95 5.34
N GLN A 35 5.72 -37.37 6.55
CA GLN A 35 6.59 -38.16 7.42
C GLN A 35 6.90 -39.53 6.83
N GLU A 36 5.96 -40.13 6.11
CA GLU A 36 6.06 -41.46 5.52
C GLU A 36 7.10 -41.51 4.39
N THR A 37 7.22 -40.44 3.61
CA THR A 37 8.12 -40.38 2.44
C THR A 37 9.36 -39.53 2.70
N GLY A 38 9.39 -38.74 3.79
CA GLY A 38 10.42 -37.76 4.08
C GLY A 38 10.41 -36.54 3.16
N GLN A 39 9.41 -36.41 2.27
CA GLN A 39 9.33 -35.29 1.33
C GLN A 39 8.91 -34.00 2.03
N VAL A 40 9.51 -32.88 1.63
CA VAL A 40 9.15 -31.54 2.07
C VAL A 40 8.67 -30.72 0.88
N LEU A 41 7.50 -30.10 1.03
CA LEU A 41 6.88 -29.20 0.07
C LEU A 41 6.91 -27.80 0.68
N ALA A 42 7.27 -26.80 -0.09
CA ALA A 42 7.22 -25.41 0.36
C ALA A 42 6.59 -24.52 -0.71
N LYS A 43 5.88 -23.49 -0.27
CA LYS A 43 5.32 -22.46 -1.13
C LYS A 43 5.49 -21.10 -0.48
N GLU A 44 5.80 -20.11 -1.30
CA GLU A 44 5.88 -18.72 -0.88
C GLU A 44 4.73 -17.91 -1.49
N LEU A 45 4.28 -16.90 -0.75
CA LEU A 45 3.30 -15.90 -1.17
C LEU A 45 3.83 -14.52 -0.80
N LEU A 46 3.91 -13.64 -1.80
CA LEU A 46 4.25 -12.24 -1.61
C LEU A 46 2.97 -11.40 -1.68
N VAL A 47 2.59 -10.78 -0.56
CA VAL A 47 1.41 -9.93 -0.44
C VAL A 47 1.85 -8.48 -0.44
N ARG A 48 1.63 -7.75 -1.53
CA ARG A 48 1.94 -6.31 -1.57
C ARG A 48 0.99 -5.53 -0.65
N LEU A 49 1.56 -4.69 0.19
CA LEU A 49 0.83 -3.74 1.00
C LEU A 49 0.37 -2.60 0.10
N HIS A 50 -0.91 -2.25 0.19
CA HIS A 50 -1.49 -1.26 -0.71
C HIS A 50 -0.96 0.14 -0.37
N THR A 51 -0.29 0.77 -1.32
CA THR A 51 -0.01 2.20 -1.28
C THR A 51 -1.32 2.96 -1.44
N PRO A 52 -1.67 3.89 -0.53
CA PRO A 52 -2.90 4.66 -0.67
C PRO A 52 -2.90 5.47 -1.97
N GLU A 53 -4.06 5.55 -2.59
CA GLU A 53 -4.25 6.33 -3.79
C GLU A 53 -4.23 7.83 -3.49
N LEU A 54 -3.60 8.59 -4.38
CA LEU A 54 -3.65 10.05 -4.42
C LEU A 54 -4.36 10.45 -5.70
N THR A 55 -5.51 11.09 -5.57
CA THR A 55 -6.28 11.54 -6.72
C THR A 55 -6.01 13.03 -6.96
N LEU A 56 -5.68 13.39 -8.20
CA LEU A 56 -5.51 14.76 -8.64
C LEU A 56 -6.60 15.08 -9.67
N THR A 57 -7.35 16.15 -9.45
CA THR A 57 -8.48 16.52 -10.31
C THR A 57 -8.44 18.00 -10.63
N LEU A 58 -8.61 18.33 -11.91
CA LEU A 58 -8.79 19.71 -12.36
C LEU A 58 -10.21 20.16 -12.03
N LEU A 59 -10.36 21.30 -11.36
CA LEU A 59 -11.66 21.87 -11.03
C LEU A 59 -12.18 22.83 -12.11
N GLY A 60 -11.45 22.99 -13.22
CA GLY A 60 -11.79 23.88 -14.33
C GLY A 60 -10.97 23.60 -15.59
N PRO A 61 -11.25 24.32 -16.70
CA PRO A 61 -10.54 24.15 -17.96
C PRO A 61 -9.09 24.65 -17.86
N ALA A 62 -8.15 23.91 -18.47
CA ALA A 62 -6.74 24.29 -18.52
C ALA A 62 -6.48 25.22 -19.72
N VAL A 63 -6.58 26.54 -19.50
CA VAL A 63 -6.35 27.57 -20.53
C VAL A 63 -5.06 28.33 -20.24
N VAL A 64 -4.25 28.56 -21.28
CA VAL A 64 -2.97 29.30 -21.13
C VAL A 64 -3.25 30.74 -20.68
N GLY A 65 -2.61 31.14 -19.59
CA GLY A 65 -2.73 32.49 -19.02
C GLY A 65 -3.86 32.66 -18.00
N GLU A 66 -4.63 31.61 -17.72
CA GLU A 66 -5.69 31.62 -16.70
C GLU A 66 -5.30 30.81 -15.46
N GLU A 67 -5.92 31.13 -14.32
CA GLU A 67 -5.74 30.36 -13.09
C GLU A 67 -6.45 29.00 -13.21
N LEU A 68 -5.72 27.92 -12.88
CA LEU A 68 -6.23 26.55 -12.92
C LEU A 68 -6.32 25.96 -11.50
N PRO A 69 -7.52 25.87 -10.91
CA PRO A 69 -7.69 25.23 -9.61
C PRO A 69 -7.53 23.70 -9.72
N ILE A 70 -6.69 23.14 -8.84
CA ILE A 70 -6.41 21.70 -8.75
C ILE A 70 -6.81 21.22 -7.37
N GLN A 71 -7.52 20.09 -7.31
CA GLN A 71 -7.83 19.37 -6.09
C GLN A 71 -6.91 18.15 -5.96
N VAL A 72 -6.36 17.96 -4.76
CA VAL A 72 -5.67 16.72 -4.38
C VAL A 72 -6.46 16.07 -3.26
N VAL A 73 -6.78 14.79 -3.41
CA VAL A 73 -7.47 13.98 -2.41
C VAL A 73 -6.55 12.85 -1.98
N PHE A 74 -6.35 12.74 -0.67
CA PHE A 74 -5.63 11.66 -0.02
C PHE A 74 -6.57 10.93 0.94
N GLN A 75 -6.68 9.61 0.81
CA GLN A 75 -7.42 8.79 1.75
C GLN A 75 -6.45 7.98 2.62
N ASN A 76 -6.44 8.26 3.93
CA ASN A 76 -5.64 7.50 4.88
C ASN A 76 -6.16 6.05 4.96
N PRO A 77 -5.37 5.03 4.58
CA PRO A 77 -5.79 3.64 4.59
C PRO A 77 -5.67 2.99 5.98
N LEU A 78 -5.03 3.69 6.92
CA LEU A 78 -4.75 3.16 8.26
C LEU A 78 -5.91 3.44 9.21
N PRO A 79 -6.18 2.53 10.17
CA PRO A 79 -7.20 2.75 11.21
C PRO A 79 -6.80 3.80 12.25
N LYS A 80 -5.62 4.43 12.09
CA LYS A 80 -5.07 5.46 12.97
C LYS A 80 -4.80 6.73 12.19
N ALA A 81 -4.91 7.89 12.84
CA ALA A 81 -4.53 9.16 12.25
C ALA A 81 -3.03 9.17 11.89
N LEU A 82 -2.69 9.73 10.72
CA LEU A 82 -1.31 9.99 10.37
C LEU A 82 -0.81 11.21 11.12
N THR A 83 0.44 11.17 11.58
CA THR A 83 1.10 12.31 12.24
C THR A 83 2.31 12.74 11.44
N GLY A 84 2.41 14.02 11.09
CA GLY A 84 3.54 14.55 10.31
C GLY A 84 3.50 14.19 8.83
N ALA A 85 2.30 13.92 8.29
CA ALA A 85 2.13 13.72 6.86
C ALA A 85 2.31 15.06 6.11
N SER A 86 2.97 15.02 4.94
CA SER A 86 3.14 16.18 4.09
C SER A 86 2.84 15.84 2.64
N LEU A 87 2.03 16.66 1.98
CA LEU A 87 1.82 16.58 0.54
C LEU A 87 2.78 17.53 -0.16
N ARG A 88 3.46 17.01 -1.18
CA ARG A 88 4.28 17.79 -2.11
C ARG A 88 3.69 17.69 -3.50
N MET A 89 3.54 18.84 -4.15
CA MET A 89 3.06 18.95 -5.52
C MET A 89 4.19 19.51 -6.38
N GLU A 90 4.48 18.86 -7.50
CA GLU A 90 5.49 19.30 -8.46
C GLU A 90 4.91 19.26 -9.88
N GLY A 91 5.32 20.19 -10.75
CA GLY A 91 4.85 20.25 -12.13
C GLY A 91 5.81 21.05 -13.02
N ALA A 92 6.14 20.51 -14.19
CA ALA A 92 6.97 21.21 -15.17
C ALA A 92 6.25 22.47 -15.68
N GLY A 93 6.89 23.63 -15.58
CA GLY A 93 6.30 24.91 -16.00
C GLY A 93 5.26 25.50 -15.04
N ILE A 94 5.11 24.94 -13.83
CA ILE A 94 4.19 25.41 -12.79
C ILE A 94 4.99 25.73 -11.53
N SER A 95 4.64 26.81 -10.82
CA SER A 95 5.25 27.08 -9.52
C SER A 95 4.79 26.04 -8.50
N CYS A 96 5.70 25.21 -8.01
CA CYS A 96 5.40 24.23 -6.97
C CYS A 96 5.02 24.96 -5.66
N PRO A 97 3.81 24.76 -5.12
CA PRO A 97 3.45 25.35 -3.83
C PRO A 97 4.33 24.76 -2.71
N LYS A 98 4.48 25.50 -1.60
CA LYS A 98 5.14 24.97 -0.41
C LYS A 98 4.43 23.68 0.06
N PRO A 99 5.16 22.70 0.60
CA PRO A 99 4.55 21.48 1.13
C PRO A 99 3.42 21.81 2.10
N LEU A 100 2.30 21.13 1.96
CA LEU A 100 1.15 21.26 2.86
C LEU A 100 1.22 20.16 3.90
N ALA A 101 1.19 20.54 5.18
CA ALA A 101 1.04 19.58 6.28
C ALA A 101 -0.42 19.10 6.33
N LEU A 102 -0.61 17.78 6.39
CA LEU A 102 -1.90 17.10 6.51
C LEU A 102 -2.25 16.79 7.98
#